data_AF-F2AVM9-F1
#
_entry.id   AF-F2AVM9-F1
#
_cell.length_a   1.000
_cell.length_b   1.000
_cell.length_c   1.000
_cell.angle_alpha   90.00
_cell.angle_beta   90.00
_cell.angle_gamma   90.00
#
_symmetry.space_group_name_H-M   'P 1'
#
loop_
_entity.id
_entity.type
_entity.pdbx_description
1 polymer ?
#
loop_
_entity_poly.entity_id
_entity_poly.type
_entity_poly.pdbx_seq_one_letter_code
_entity_poly.pdbx_strand_id
1 'polypeptide(L)'
;MHFSQRFVFAGLIAAGIGLVPGFVSQNAFASDWLQFRGSDTTSSSSEVTPRPGDDSMRPAWEVATSGRGISSPIVIGDSVVVTSSGGEDERDLYIEAFSALDGSRLWLRTLHALGRPYTHPTSANASPSPASDGEKIVALFSSCDLVCLKSDGTPLWYRALAVDHPRTGNDVSMSSSPVILDDVVAVQLENQGDSFSSGIDLETGETLWTRPRARRSGWATPIAVRLPAPAFVFQNADGIELVAARSGELLATLDISGSTTSSPTWAPPLLLVPGDGITAFNLREPSFPIAWENSRLKCRSVSPVVHNGQVIVNQGSVIAAADFTTGESTWKTRMRDVKSVWATPIATASGIYVVDQSGTITVVGEEKSGDDGEESDTGEVDVLGTAEFTGPMLATPAVSDGCIFLRSDRSLIKLAHSTASESKPAAE
;
A
#
# COMPACT_ATOMS: atom_id res chain seq x y z
N MET A 1 47.69 75.15 9.08
CA MET A 1 48.43 75.22 10.35
C MET A 1 48.39 73.85 11.00
N HIS A 2 49.56 73.26 11.24
CA HIS A 2 49.73 72.04 12.02
C HIS A 2 49.08 72.17 13.40
N PHE A 3 48.54 71.08 13.95
CA PHE A 3 48.95 70.59 15.28
C PHE A 3 48.54 69.13 15.46
N SER A 4 49.46 68.36 16.04
CA SER A 4 49.32 66.94 16.39
C SER A 4 48.74 66.77 17.81
N GLN A 5 48.65 65.50 18.22
CA GLN A 5 48.47 64.93 19.57
C GLN A 5 47.08 64.31 19.78
N ARG A 6 46.89 63.18 20.47
CA ARG A 6 47.77 62.16 21.09
C ARG A 6 46.84 60.97 21.39
N PHE A 7 47.36 59.75 21.27
CA PHE A 7 46.69 58.51 21.68
C PHE A 7 46.52 58.43 23.20
N VAL A 8 45.35 57.97 23.66
CA VAL A 8 45.17 57.29 24.95
C VAL A 8 44.31 56.05 24.71
N PHE A 9 44.89 54.89 24.98
CA PHE A 9 44.25 53.58 25.00
C PHE A 9 43.34 53.46 26.22
N ALA A 10 42.08 53.06 26.00
CA ALA A 10 41.22 52.52 27.05
C ALA A 10 40.72 51.14 26.58
N GLY A 11 41.12 50.09 27.30
CA GLY A 11 40.77 48.72 27.00
C GLY A 11 39.29 48.42 27.30
N LEU A 12 38.67 47.66 26.41
CA LEU A 12 37.38 47.02 26.63
C LEU A 12 37.56 45.53 26.35
N ILE A 13 37.41 44.74 27.42
CA ILE A 13 37.38 43.28 27.39
C ILE A 13 36.05 42.88 26.77
N ALA A 14 36.08 42.37 25.52
CA ALA A 14 34.94 41.76 24.88
C ALA A 14 34.93 40.26 25.21
N ALA A 15 33.97 39.83 26.03
CA ALA A 15 33.67 38.42 26.24
C ALA A 15 33.05 37.84 24.95
N GLY A 16 33.77 36.95 24.29
CA GLY A 16 33.27 36.22 23.12
C GLY A 16 32.25 35.16 23.53
N ILE A 17 30.98 35.36 23.16
CA ILE A 17 29.97 34.31 23.15
C ILE A 17 30.13 33.60 21.80
N GLY A 18 30.73 32.41 21.82
CA GLY A 18 30.79 31.53 20.66
C GLY A 18 29.40 31.01 20.33
N LEU A 19 28.83 31.44 19.20
CA LEU A 19 27.66 30.81 18.60
C LEU A 19 28.09 29.45 18.04
N VAL A 20 27.69 28.36 18.70
CA VAL A 20 27.75 27.02 18.10
C VAL A 20 26.61 26.95 17.08
N PRO A 21 26.86 26.61 15.81
CA PRO A 21 25.77 26.35 14.86
C PRO A 21 25.05 25.10 15.33
N GLY A 22 23.81 25.26 15.80
CA GLY A 22 22.93 24.13 16.06
C GLY A 22 22.66 23.42 14.74
N PHE A 23 23.16 22.19 14.61
CA PHE A 23 22.66 21.26 13.62
C PHE A 23 21.18 21.03 13.93
N VAL A 24 20.31 21.64 13.13
CA VAL A 24 18.91 21.24 13.07
C VAL A 24 18.93 19.87 12.40
N SER A 25 18.84 18.80 13.19
CA SER A 25 18.46 17.50 12.64
C SER A 25 17.11 17.69 11.98
N GLN A 26 17.11 17.72 10.65
CA GLN A 26 15.91 17.39 9.90
C GLN A 26 15.65 15.92 10.22
N ASN A 27 14.72 15.64 11.13
CA ASN A 27 14.06 14.35 11.12
C ASN A 27 13.45 14.24 9.73
N ALA A 28 14.06 13.44 8.86
CA ALA A 28 13.35 12.89 7.73
C ALA A 28 12.16 12.15 8.35
N PHE A 29 10.96 12.70 8.18
CA PHE A 29 9.76 11.95 8.52
C PHE A 29 9.75 10.75 7.60
N ALA A 30 9.53 9.57 8.17
CA ALA A 30 9.38 8.35 7.40
C ALA A 30 8.34 8.55 6.30
N SER A 31 8.59 8.05 5.10
CA SER A 31 7.56 8.06 4.06
C SER A 31 6.44 7.09 4.44
N ASP A 32 5.31 7.63 4.93
CA ASP A 32 4.18 6.80 5.34
C ASP A 32 3.60 5.99 4.17
N TRP A 33 3.22 4.75 4.46
CA TRP A 33 2.52 3.84 3.56
C TRP A 33 1.17 3.47 4.17
N LEU A 34 0.21 4.38 4.06
CA LEU A 34 -0.94 4.42 4.97
C LEU A 34 -2.06 3.43 4.65
N GLN A 35 -2.06 2.79 3.47
CA GLN A 35 -3.15 1.92 3.04
C GLN A 35 -2.69 0.90 1.98
N PHE A 36 -3.61 0.03 1.55
CA PHE A 36 -3.36 -0.94 0.49
C PHE A 36 -2.77 -0.26 -0.76
N ARG A 37 -1.61 -0.75 -1.22
CA ARG A 37 -0.84 -0.19 -2.37
C ARG A 37 -0.35 1.25 -2.16
N GLY A 38 -0.15 1.64 -0.90
CA GLY A 38 0.47 2.91 -0.52
C GLY A 38 -0.52 4.05 -0.43
N SER A 39 -0.03 5.17 0.12
CA SER A 39 -0.85 6.36 0.41
C SER A 39 -1.55 6.89 -0.85
N ASP A 40 -0.91 6.82 -2.01
CA ASP A 40 -1.48 7.24 -3.30
C ASP A 40 -2.20 6.11 -4.07
N THR A 41 -2.26 4.88 -3.54
CA THR A 41 -2.84 3.68 -4.17
C THR A 41 -2.17 3.21 -5.48
N THR A 42 -1.01 3.77 -5.83
CA THR A 42 -0.28 3.47 -7.08
C THR A 42 0.64 2.26 -7.00
N SER A 43 0.85 1.70 -5.81
CA SER A 43 1.80 0.62 -5.54
C SER A 43 3.23 0.98 -5.98
N SER A 44 3.64 2.23 -5.73
CA SER A 44 4.96 2.72 -6.14
C SER A 44 5.59 3.66 -5.12
N SER A 45 6.92 3.69 -5.12
CA SER A 45 7.73 4.65 -4.37
C SER A 45 8.87 5.16 -5.25
N SER A 46 9.40 6.34 -4.96
CA SER A 46 10.62 6.87 -5.61
C SER A 46 11.90 6.50 -4.85
N GLU A 47 11.77 5.76 -3.75
CA GLU A 47 12.89 5.41 -2.88
C GLU A 47 13.77 4.32 -3.49
N VAL A 48 15.05 4.36 -3.13
CA VAL A 48 16.00 3.28 -3.39
C VAL A 48 15.79 2.22 -2.32
N THR A 49 15.64 0.96 -2.74
CA THR A 49 15.27 -0.16 -1.87
C THR A 49 16.16 -1.37 -2.11
N PRO A 50 16.25 -2.29 -1.14
CA PRO A 50 16.96 -3.56 -1.27
C PRO A 50 16.57 -4.36 -2.50
N ARG A 51 17.56 -4.77 -3.30
CA ARG A 51 17.35 -5.62 -4.50
C ARG A 51 18.41 -6.70 -4.61
N PRO A 52 18.17 -7.81 -5.33
CA PRO A 52 19.19 -8.84 -5.52
C PRO A 52 20.53 -8.28 -6.03
N GLY A 53 21.64 -8.77 -5.46
CA GLY A 53 23.01 -8.42 -5.88
C GLY A 53 23.82 -7.55 -4.91
N ASP A 54 23.24 -6.96 -3.87
CA ASP A 54 23.91 -6.04 -2.92
C ASP A 54 23.92 -6.54 -1.45
N ASP A 55 23.79 -7.86 -1.24
CA ASP A 55 23.59 -8.53 0.06
C ASP A 55 22.36 -8.06 0.88
N SER A 56 21.55 -7.11 0.39
CA SER A 56 20.45 -6.50 1.13
C SER A 56 19.12 -7.26 1.06
N MET A 57 19.01 -8.29 0.21
CA MET A 57 17.83 -9.17 0.13
C MET A 57 17.76 -10.22 1.25
N ARG A 58 18.29 -9.88 2.44
CA ARG A 58 18.16 -10.67 3.66
C ARG A 58 17.31 -9.88 4.67
N PRO A 59 16.48 -10.56 5.50
CA PRO A 59 15.75 -9.88 6.55
C PRO A 59 16.68 -9.07 7.46
N ALA A 60 16.43 -7.77 7.57
CA ALA A 60 16.98 -6.94 8.65
C ALA A 60 16.39 -7.39 9.99
N TRP A 61 15.10 -7.74 9.98
CA TRP A 61 14.44 -8.51 11.03
C TRP A 61 13.24 -9.28 10.45
N GLU A 62 12.84 -10.33 11.17
CA GLU A 62 11.62 -11.10 10.93
C GLU A 62 10.96 -11.41 12.28
N VAL A 63 9.65 -11.17 12.38
CA VAL A 63 8.87 -11.43 13.59
C VAL A 63 7.59 -12.17 13.28
N ALA A 64 7.22 -13.11 14.15
CA ALA A 64 5.97 -13.83 14.03
C ALA A 64 4.77 -12.94 14.42
N THR A 65 3.67 -13.05 13.68
CA THR A 65 2.39 -12.40 14.03
C THR A 65 1.55 -13.28 14.94
N SER A 66 0.62 -12.68 15.68
CA SER A 66 -0.20 -13.41 16.66
C SER A 66 -1.11 -14.47 16.02
N GLY A 67 -1.52 -14.22 14.77
CA GLY A 67 -2.34 -15.14 13.98
C GLY A 67 -1.88 -15.24 12.53
N ARG A 68 -2.74 -15.84 11.71
CA ARG A 68 -2.59 -15.93 10.26
C ARG A 68 -3.26 -14.75 9.57
N GLY A 69 -2.68 -14.18 8.52
CA GLY A 69 -3.30 -13.06 7.80
C GLY A 69 -2.60 -12.77 6.48
N ILE A 70 -3.32 -12.21 5.52
CA ILE A 70 -2.77 -11.85 4.20
C ILE A 70 -2.93 -10.37 3.86
N SER A 71 -3.28 -9.55 4.85
CA SER A 71 -3.34 -8.10 4.73
C SER A 71 -1.98 -7.50 4.36
N SER A 72 -1.97 -6.46 3.55
CA SER A 72 -0.73 -5.72 3.30
C SER A 72 -0.34 -4.95 4.58
N PRO A 73 0.95 -4.89 4.93
CA PRO A 73 1.39 -4.01 5.99
C PRO A 73 1.14 -2.54 5.60
N ILE A 74 0.85 -1.72 6.60
CA ILE A 74 0.91 -0.26 6.47
C ILE A 74 2.02 0.27 7.37
N VAL A 75 2.63 1.39 6.99
CA VAL A 75 3.69 2.05 7.75
C VAL A 75 3.24 3.46 8.11
N ILE A 76 3.30 3.80 9.41
CA ILE A 76 2.87 5.08 9.99
C ILE A 76 4.01 5.56 10.90
N GLY A 77 4.78 6.54 10.45
CA GLY A 77 6.05 6.91 11.05
C GLY A 77 6.94 5.68 11.26
N ASP A 78 7.38 5.47 12.49
CA ASP A 78 8.23 4.33 12.87
C ASP A 78 7.45 3.05 13.20
N SER A 79 6.16 2.96 12.88
CA SER A 79 5.30 1.81 13.21
C SER A 79 4.81 1.09 11.97
N VAL A 80 4.95 -0.24 11.95
CA VAL A 80 4.40 -1.12 10.92
C VAL A 80 3.19 -1.85 11.49
N VAL A 81 2.02 -1.66 10.88
CA VAL A 81 0.76 -2.22 11.36
C VAL A 81 0.27 -3.31 10.42
N VAL A 82 -0.18 -4.41 11.00
CA VAL A 82 -0.77 -5.54 10.29
C VAL A 82 -1.98 -6.11 11.02
N THR A 83 -2.81 -6.85 10.28
CA THR A 83 -3.93 -7.60 10.83
C THR A 83 -3.70 -9.10 10.70
N SER A 84 -4.17 -9.88 11.67
CA SER A 84 -4.18 -11.34 11.59
C SER A 84 -5.43 -11.92 12.27
N SER A 85 -5.70 -13.21 12.06
CA SER A 85 -6.80 -13.95 12.68
C SER A 85 -6.34 -15.30 13.23
N GLY A 86 -7.09 -15.85 14.17
CA GLY A 86 -6.81 -17.15 14.76
C GLY A 86 -7.89 -17.62 15.72
N GLY A 87 -7.51 -18.41 16.72
CA GLY A 87 -8.47 -19.04 17.63
C GLY A 87 -9.22 -20.21 17.00
N GLU A 88 -10.21 -20.72 17.73
CA GLU A 88 -11.13 -21.74 17.20
C GLU A 88 -11.97 -21.10 16.09
N ASP A 89 -11.87 -21.65 14.88
CA ASP A 89 -12.53 -21.18 13.65
C ASP A 89 -12.17 -19.76 13.15
N GLU A 90 -10.95 -19.26 13.38
CA GLU A 90 -10.47 -17.95 12.84
C GLU A 90 -11.27 -16.72 13.34
N ARG A 91 -11.89 -16.82 14.53
CA ARG A 91 -12.71 -15.76 15.15
C ARG A 91 -11.94 -14.72 15.95
N ASP A 92 -10.76 -15.06 16.44
CA ASP A 92 -9.95 -14.08 17.15
C ASP A 92 -9.30 -13.17 16.12
N LEU A 93 -9.56 -11.87 16.24
CA LEU A 93 -9.06 -10.84 15.33
C LEU A 93 -7.93 -10.10 16.03
N TYR A 94 -6.79 -9.99 15.38
CA TYR A 94 -5.60 -9.34 15.90
C TYR A 94 -5.23 -8.13 15.05
N ILE A 95 -4.90 -7.03 15.71
CA ILE A 95 -4.33 -5.84 15.10
C ILE A 95 -3.06 -5.53 15.88
N GLU A 96 -1.94 -5.48 15.19
CA GLU A 96 -0.62 -5.43 15.80
C GLU A 96 0.21 -4.33 15.17
N ALA A 97 0.90 -3.56 16.00
CA ALA A 97 1.94 -2.64 15.55
C ALA A 97 3.32 -3.13 16.02
N PHE A 98 4.27 -3.02 15.11
CA PHE A 98 5.67 -3.36 15.33
C PHE A 98 6.54 -2.15 15.03
N SER A 99 7.65 -2.02 15.74
CA SER A 99 8.68 -1.03 15.49
C SER A 99 9.30 -1.29 14.11
N ALA A 100 9.27 -0.29 13.23
CA ALA A 100 9.93 -0.34 11.93
C ALA A 100 11.45 -0.51 12.08
N LEU A 101 12.03 -0.05 13.21
CA LEU A 101 13.47 -0.13 13.48
C LEU A 101 13.93 -1.58 13.68
N ASP A 102 13.29 -2.31 14.60
CA ASP A 102 13.80 -3.58 15.14
C ASP A 102 12.78 -4.72 15.18
N GLY A 103 11.55 -4.49 14.71
CA GLY A 103 10.47 -5.48 14.69
C GLY A 103 9.85 -5.75 16.07
N SER A 104 10.26 -5.05 17.13
CA SER A 104 9.65 -5.24 18.45
C SER A 104 8.16 -4.86 18.44
N ARG A 105 7.32 -5.66 19.08
CA ARG A 105 5.87 -5.38 19.11
C ARG A 105 5.59 -4.20 20.03
N LEU A 106 5.02 -3.13 19.48
CA LEU A 106 4.64 -1.91 20.18
C LEU A 106 3.32 -2.11 20.94
N TRP A 107 2.33 -2.70 20.27
CA TRP A 107 1.05 -3.03 20.87
C TRP A 107 0.33 -4.14 20.11
N LEU A 108 -0.64 -4.77 20.80
CA LEU A 108 -1.58 -5.75 20.26
C LEU A 108 -2.99 -5.39 20.72
N ARG A 109 -3.95 -5.49 19.81
CA ARG A 109 -5.38 -5.50 20.10
C ARG A 109 -5.99 -6.80 19.62
N THR A 110 -6.78 -7.39 20.50
CA THR A 110 -7.55 -8.61 20.25
C THR A 110 -9.02 -8.28 20.32
N LEU A 111 -9.75 -8.65 19.27
CA LEU A 111 -11.21 -8.57 19.18
C LEU A 111 -11.74 -9.97 18.87
N HIS A 112 -13.05 -10.15 19.00
CA HIS A 112 -13.71 -11.38 18.61
C HIS A 112 -14.72 -11.08 17.51
N ALA A 113 -14.65 -11.82 16.40
CA ALA A 113 -15.50 -11.63 15.24
C ALA A 113 -16.98 -11.86 15.59
N LEU A 114 -17.83 -10.87 15.32
CA LEU A 114 -19.28 -11.03 15.45
C LEU A 114 -19.94 -11.53 14.17
N GLY A 115 -19.30 -11.32 13.02
CA GLY A 115 -19.75 -11.93 11.77
C GLY A 115 -19.19 -13.33 11.52
N ARG A 116 -19.32 -13.78 10.28
CA ARG A 116 -18.87 -15.11 9.85
C ARG A 116 -17.35 -15.09 9.60
N PRO A 117 -16.55 -15.93 10.27
CA PRO A 117 -15.09 -15.95 10.11
C PRO A 117 -14.62 -16.89 8.98
N TYR A 118 -15.55 -17.62 8.35
CA TYR A 118 -15.21 -18.66 7.38
C TYR A 118 -14.46 -18.10 6.18
N THR A 119 -13.38 -18.78 5.83
CA THR A 119 -12.54 -18.43 4.68
C THR A 119 -12.01 -19.69 4.00
N HIS A 120 -11.65 -19.56 2.73
CA HIS A 120 -10.94 -20.59 1.99
C HIS A 120 -9.49 -20.70 2.51
N PRO A 121 -8.86 -21.89 2.49
CA PRO A 121 -7.48 -22.07 2.99
C PRO A 121 -6.41 -21.18 2.36
N THR A 122 -6.66 -20.62 1.18
CA THR A 122 -5.76 -19.66 0.49
C THR A 122 -6.04 -18.20 0.83
N SER A 123 -6.91 -17.93 1.80
CA SER A 123 -7.29 -16.59 2.29
C SER A 123 -7.46 -16.61 3.80
N ALA A 124 -7.69 -15.47 4.45
CA ALA A 124 -7.79 -15.37 5.91
C ALA A 124 -8.89 -14.39 6.33
N ASN A 125 -9.42 -14.50 7.55
CA ASN A 125 -10.39 -13.52 8.02
C ASN A 125 -9.75 -12.10 8.04
N ALA A 126 -8.46 -12.03 8.38
CA ALA A 126 -7.61 -10.86 8.19
C ALA A 126 -7.02 -10.73 6.77
N SER A 127 -7.88 -10.71 5.75
CA SER A 127 -7.47 -10.45 4.35
C SER A 127 -7.46 -8.96 3.98
N PRO A 128 -8.45 -8.14 4.35
CA PRO A 128 -8.40 -6.72 4.04
C PRO A 128 -7.21 -6.04 4.74
N SER A 129 -6.54 -5.13 4.04
CA SER A 129 -5.44 -4.35 4.60
C SER A 129 -6.00 -3.23 5.47
N PRO A 130 -5.38 -2.89 6.62
CA PRO A 130 -5.77 -1.70 7.35
C PRO A 130 -5.50 -0.43 6.53
N ALA A 131 -6.13 0.68 6.92
CA ALA A 131 -5.89 2.00 6.37
C ALA A 131 -5.69 3.02 7.49
N SER A 132 -4.98 4.11 7.22
CA SER A 132 -4.72 5.18 8.19
C SER A 132 -4.75 6.56 7.54
N ASP A 133 -5.07 7.57 8.34
CA ASP A 133 -4.88 9.00 8.00
C ASP A 133 -3.60 9.59 8.63
N GLY A 134 -2.75 8.73 9.22
CA GLY A 134 -1.57 9.10 10.00
C GLY A 134 -1.80 9.18 11.51
N GLU A 135 -3.05 9.36 11.97
CA GLU A 135 -3.39 9.47 13.40
C GLU A 135 -4.27 8.31 13.88
N LYS A 136 -5.20 7.88 13.03
CA LYS A 136 -6.16 6.81 13.25
C LYS A 136 -5.88 5.66 12.31
N ILE A 137 -6.18 4.45 12.77
CA ILE A 137 -6.06 3.21 12.03
C ILE A 137 -7.44 2.57 11.95
N VAL A 138 -7.88 2.26 10.73
CA VAL A 138 -9.12 1.55 10.47
C VAL A 138 -8.80 0.16 9.92
N ALA A 139 -9.32 -0.88 10.57
CA ALA A 139 -9.17 -2.26 10.14
C ALA A 139 -10.53 -2.89 9.88
N LEU A 140 -10.68 -3.50 8.70
CA LEU A 140 -11.83 -4.31 8.31
C LEU A 140 -11.40 -5.78 8.24
N PHE A 141 -12.27 -6.67 8.71
CA PHE A 141 -12.09 -8.11 8.60
C PHE A 141 -13.15 -8.74 7.67
N SER A 142 -12.87 -9.93 7.15
CA SER A 142 -13.80 -10.67 6.30
C SER A 142 -15.13 -10.99 7.00
N SER A 143 -15.11 -11.10 8.32
CA SER A 143 -16.29 -11.19 9.17
C SER A 143 -17.11 -9.89 9.24
N CYS A 144 -16.77 -8.87 8.45
CA CYS A 144 -17.44 -7.57 8.40
C CYS A 144 -17.36 -6.80 9.72
N ASP A 145 -16.34 -7.09 10.52
CA ASP A 145 -15.97 -6.34 11.71
C ASP A 145 -15.06 -5.18 11.29
N LEU A 146 -15.50 -3.96 11.54
CA LEU A 146 -14.76 -2.73 11.26
C LEU A 146 -14.43 -2.04 12.58
N VAL A 147 -13.18 -1.69 12.78
CA VAL A 147 -12.70 -1.04 14.01
C VAL A 147 -11.82 0.14 13.67
N CYS A 148 -11.93 1.21 14.47
CA CYS A 148 -11.03 2.35 14.43
C CYS A 148 -10.26 2.45 15.74
N LEU A 149 -8.96 2.64 15.61
CA LEU A 149 -8.00 2.79 16.70
C LEU A 149 -7.25 4.12 16.51
N LYS A 150 -6.70 4.66 17.58
CA LYS A 150 -5.58 5.61 17.49
C LYS A 150 -4.30 4.88 17.06
N SER A 151 -3.29 5.62 16.63
CA SER A 151 -1.96 5.08 16.28
C SER A 151 -1.27 4.32 17.42
N ASP A 152 -1.59 4.61 18.68
CA ASP A 152 -1.14 3.86 19.88
C ASP A 152 -1.94 2.58 20.17
N GLY A 153 -2.89 2.25 19.29
CA GLY A 153 -3.79 1.10 19.40
C GLY A 153 -5.00 1.32 20.31
N THR A 154 -5.17 2.49 20.95
CA THR A 154 -6.37 2.78 21.75
C THR A 154 -7.63 2.71 20.88
N PRO A 155 -8.63 1.86 21.20
CA PRO A 155 -9.84 1.77 20.40
C PRO A 155 -10.71 3.03 20.53
N LEU A 156 -11.21 3.51 19.40
CA LEU A 156 -12.14 4.65 19.31
C LEU A 156 -13.57 4.16 19.16
N TRP A 157 -13.81 3.31 18.17
CA TRP A 157 -15.12 2.71 17.92
C TRP A 157 -15.01 1.37 17.22
N TYR A 158 -16.08 0.59 17.25
CA TYR A 158 -16.20 -0.72 16.61
C TYR A 158 -17.60 -0.88 16.01
N ARG A 159 -17.67 -1.47 14.82
CA ARG A 159 -18.89 -1.73 14.05
C ARG A 159 -18.89 -3.17 13.54
N ALA A 160 -19.92 -3.93 13.90
CA ALA A 160 -20.18 -5.24 13.32
C ALA A 160 -21.16 -5.12 12.15
N LEU A 161 -20.64 -4.85 10.95
CA LEU A 161 -21.48 -4.53 9.78
C LEU A 161 -22.37 -5.70 9.34
N ALA A 162 -21.96 -6.94 9.62
CA ALA A 162 -22.80 -8.12 9.40
C ALA A 162 -23.98 -8.23 10.39
N VAL A 163 -23.96 -7.52 11.53
CA VAL A 163 -25.13 -7.44 12.43
C VAL A 163 -26.18 -6.50 11.82
N ASP A 164 -25.73 -5.37 11.28
CA ASP A 164 -26.59 -4.40 10.60
C ASP A 164 -27.13 -4.96 9.27
N HIS A 165 -26.34 -5.82 8.60
CA HIS A 165 -26.66 -6.45 7.33
C HIS A 165 -26.48 -7.99 7.40
N PRO A 166 -27.45 -8.74 7.99
CA PRO A 166 -27.30 -10.16 8.36
C PRO A 166 -26.97 -11.15 7.25
N ARG A 167 -27.20 -10.80 5.98
CA ARG A 167 -26.84 -11.67 4.85
C ARG A 167 -25.50 -11.30 4.21
N THR A 168 -24.76 -10.36 4.79
CA THR A 168 -23.40 -10.02 4.34
C THR A 168 -22.43 -11.10 4.80
N GLY A 169 -21.68 -11.67 3.86
CA GLY A 169 -20.63 -12.65 4.15
C GLY A 169 -20.20 -13.42 2.91
N ASN A 170 -18.99 -13.98 2.94
CA ASN A 170 -18.41 -14.73 1.83
C ASN A 170 -17.64 -15.93 2.37
N ASP A 171 -17.84 -17.13 1.78
CA ASP A 171 -17.19 -18.36 2.23
C ASP A 171 -15.73 -18.50 1.76
N VAL A 172 -15.28 -17.64 0.84
CA VAL A 172 -13.87 -17.59 0.40
C VAL A 172 -13.07 -16.62 1.27
N SER A 173 -13.59 -15.43 1.46
CA SER A 173 -13.15 -14.29 2.28
C SER A 173 -13.63 -13.02 1.58
N MET A 174 -13.76 -11.93 2.32
CA MET A 174 -13.79 -10.58 1.78
C MET A 174 -12.38 -9.99 1.89
N SER A 175 -11.93 -9.25 0.88
CA SER A 175 -10.58 -8.67 0.86
C SER A 175 -10.52 -7.24 0.35
N SER A 176 -11.69 -6.63 0.09
CA SER A 176 -11.76 -5.20 -0.20
C SER A 176 -11.34 -4.44 1.07
N SER A 177 -10.31 -3.61 0.96
CA SER A 177 -9.77 -2.86 2.10
C SER A 177 -10.57 -1.57 2.32
N PRO A 178 -10.67 -1.06 3.57
CA PRO A 178 -11.19 0.28 3.81
C PRO A 178 -10.28 1.33 3.17
N VAL A 179 -10.84 2.47 2.81
CA VAL A 179 -10.10 3.65 2.35
C VAL A 179 -10.59 4.87 3.11
N ILE A 180 -9.65 5.75 3.48
CA ILE A 180 -9.96 6.99 4.18
C ILE A 180 -9.81 8.16 3.20
N LEU A 181 -10.79 9.06 3.17
CA LEU A 181 -10.70 10.33 2.48
C LEU A 181 -11.33 11.41 3.36
N ASP A 182 -10.51 12.36 3.78
CA ASP A 182 -10.88 13.38 4.76
C ASP A 182 -11.38 12.70 6.06
N ASP A 183 -12.64 12.93 6.45
CA ASP A 183 -13.24 12.39 7.67
C ASP A 183 -14.20 11.21 7.40
N VAL A 184 -14.07 10.57 6.24
CA VAL A 184 -14.92 9.45 5.83
C VAL A 184 -14.10 8.19 5.56
N VAL A 185 -14.53 7.09 6.16
CA VAL A 185 -14.11 5.72 5.83
C VAL A 185 -15.08 5.14 4.81
N ALA A 186 -14.57 4.78 3.63
CA ALA A 186 -15.31 3.98 2.66
C ALA A 186 -15.02 2.50 2.84
N VAL A 187 -16.08 1.69 2.81
CA VAL A 187 -16.01 0.22 2.72
C VAL A 187 -16.85 -0.28 1.55
N GLN A 188 -16.38 -1.34 0.88
CA GLN A 188 -17.15 -2.08 -0.12
C GLN A 188 -17.24 -3.55 0.31
N LEU A 189 -18.47 -4.02 0.52
CA LEU A 189 -18.76 -5.37 0.98
C LEU A 189 -19.61 -6.07 -0.09
N GLU A 190 -18.95 -6.70 -1.07
CA GLU A 190 -19.60 -7.37 -2.21
C GLU A 190 -19.59 -8.91 -2.05
N ASN A 191 -20.78 -9.49 -2.05
CA ASN A 191 -21.07 -10.89 -1.77
C ASN A 191 -22.43 -11.34 -2.36
N GLN A 192 -22.80 -12.61 -2.20
CA GLN A 192 -24.05 -13.15 -2.77
C GLN A 192 -25.32 -12.73 -2.01
N GLY A 193 -25.20 -12.19 -0.80
CA GLY A 193 -26.31 -11.76 0.06
C GLY A 193 -26.49 -10.25 0.06
N ASP A 194 -26.32 -9.62 1.21
CA ASP A 194 -26.45 -8.16 1.35
C ASP A 194 -25.14 -7.51 0.88
N SER A 195 -25.09 -7.12 -0.39
CA SER A 195 -23.98 -6.38 -0.97
C SER A 195 -24.19 -4.88 -0.88
N PHE A 196 -23.18 -4.14 -0.39
CA PHE A 196 -23.27 -2.69 -0.26
C PHE A 196 -21.90 -2.01 -0.24
N SER A 197 -21.93 -0.70 -0.45
CA SER A 197 -20.85 0.22 -0.12
C SER A 197 -21.37 1.20 0.93
N SER A 198 -20.50 1.69 1.82
CA SER A 198 -20.91 2.62 2.86
C SER A 198 -19.80 3.62 3.14
N GLY A 199 -20.21 4.85 3.46
CA GLY A 199 -19.37 5.87 4.07
C GLY A 199 -19.68 5.94 5.55
N ILE A 200 -18.64 5.88 6.36
CA ILE A 200 -18.70 5.85 7.81
C ILE A 200 -17.89 7.04 8.31
N ASP A 201 -18.43 7.80 9.25
CA ASP A 201 -17.74 8.92 9.86
C ASP A 201 -16.52 8.39 10.65
N LEU A 202 -15.33 8.88 10.31
CA LEU A 202 -14.07 8.39 10.87
C LEU A 202 -13.97 8.65 12.39
N GLU A 203 -14.60 9.71 12.88
CA GLU A 203 -14.53 10.10 14.29
C GLU A 203 -15.52 9.30 15.14
N THR A 204 -16.77 9.16 14.68
CA THR A 204 -17.84 8.57 15.49
C THR A 204 -18.11 7.10 15.18
N GLY A 205 -17.72 6.64 13.99
CA GLY A 205 -18.09 5.33 13.48
C GLY A 205 -19.55 5.24 13.04
N GLU A 206 -20.29 6.36 12.95
CA GLU A 206 -21.67 6.38 12.47
C GLU A 206 -21.73 6.22 10.94
N THR A 207 -22.76 5.52 10.46
CA THR A 207 -22.99 5.41 9.02
C THR A 207 -23.51 6.74 8.46
N LEU A 208 -22.73 7.36 7.57
CA LEU A 208 -23.13 8.58 6.86
C LEU A 208 -24.07 8.25 5.70
N TRP A 209 -23.75 7.19 4.97
CA TRP A 209 -24.56 6.71 3.85
C TRP A 209 -24.28 5.23 3.58
N THR A 210 -25.26 4.57 2.97
CA THR A 210 -25.15 3.20 2.47
C THR A 210 -25.78 3.12 1.09
N ARG A 211 -25.09 2.49 0.14
CA ARG A 211 -25.59 2.22 -1.20
C ARG A 211 -25.62 0.73 -1.49
N PRO A 212 -26.76 0.17 -1.93
CA PRO A 212 -26.84 -1.23 -2.32
C PRO A 212 -25.95 -1.48 -3.54
N ARG A 213 -25.33 -2.66 -3.58
CA ARG A 213 -24.52 -3.14 -4.70
C ARG A 213 -25.08 -4.44 -5.26
N ALA A 214 -24.64 -4.79 -6.46
CA ALA A 214 -25.02 -6.06 -7.07
C ALA A 214 -24.64 -7.23 -6.16
N ARG A 215 -25.53 -8.23 -6.07
CA ARG A 215 -25.32 -9.43 -5.23
C ARG A 215 -24.36 -10.41 -5.88
N ARG A 216 -23.10 -10.02 -5.95
CA ARG A 216 -21.99 -10.79 -6.52
C ARG A 216 -20.77 -10.59 -5.65
N SER A 217 -19.92 -11.60 -5.55
CA SER A 217 -18.64 -11.47 -4.86
C SER A 217 -17.70 -10.53 -5.61
N GLY A 218 -17.09 -9.62 -4.84
CA GLY A 218 -16.07 -8.68 -5.29
C GLY A 218 -15.03 -8.47 -4.20
N TRP A 219 -13.78 -8.31 -4.63
CA TRP A 219 -12.58 -8.21 -3.80
C TRP A 219 -11.77 -6.94 -4.11
N ALA A 220 -12.14 -6.20 -5.15
CA ALA A 220 -11.54 -4.91 -5.48
C ALA A 220 -11.71 -3.93 -4.32
N THR A 221 -10.61 -3.26 -3.96
CA THR A 221 -10.58 -2.18 -2.98
C THR A 221 -11.05 -0.90 -3.68
N PRO A 222 -11.98 -0.12 -3.09
CA PRO A 222 -12.32 1.20 -3.62
C PRO A 222 -11.10 2.11 -3.59
N ILE A 223 -11.14 3.24 -4.27
CA ILE A 223 -10.07 4.25 -4.16
C ILE A 223 -10.65 5.63 -3.90
N ALA A 224 -9.86 6.47 -3.24
CA ALA A 224 -10.16 7.87 -3.02
C ALA A 224 -9.69 8.71 -4.21
N VAL A 225 -10.53 9.62 -4.69
CA VAL A 225 -10.18 10.59 -5.73
C VAL A 225 -10.55 12.00 -5.28
N ARG A 226 -9.63 12.94 -5.50
CA ARG A 226 -9.90 14.37 -5.35
C ARG A 226 -10.19 14.98 -6.72
N LEU A 227 -11.48 15.08 -7.03
CA LEU A 227 -12.01 15.89 -8.13
C LEU A 227 -12.29 17.30 -7.56
N PRO A 228 -13.03 18.23 -8.24
CA PRO A 228 -13.41 19.48 -7.58
C PRO A 228 -14.09 19.27 -6.21
N ALA A 229 -14.71 18.11 -5.98
CA ALA A 229 -15.09 17.62 -4.66
C ALA A 229 -14.48 16.21 -4.37
N PRO A 230 -14.25 15.85 -3.10
CA PRO A 230 -13.79 14.52 -2.70
C PRO A 230 -14.81 13.41 -3.04
N ALA A 231 -14.35 12.31 -3.62
CA ALA A 231 -15.19 11.18 -3.99
C ALA A 231 -14.45 9.84 -3.81
N PHE A 232 -15.22 8.76 -3.70
CA PHE A 232 -14.74 7.40 -3.80
C PHE A 232 -15.13 6.79 -5.14
N VAL A 233 -14.25 5.95 -5.68
CA VAL A 233 -14.50 5.15 -6.86
C VAL A 233 -14.73 3.71 -6.41
N PHE A 234 -15.92 3.19 -6.68
CA PHE A 234 -16.29 1.80 -6.43
C PHE A 234 -16.37 1.07 -7.76
N GLN A 235 -15.59 0.00 -7.92
CA GLN A 235 -15.53 -0.81 -9.14
C GLN A 235 -16.13 -2.18 -8.88
N ASN A 236 -16.91 -2.68 -9.85
CA ASN A 236 -17.21 -4.10 -9.97
C ASN A 236 -17.43 -4.49 -11.44
N ALA A 237 -17.86 -5.73 -11.68
CA ALA A 237 -18.09 -6.26 -13.03
C ALA A 237 -19.29 -5.63 -13.77
N ASP A 238 -20.18 -4.94 -13.06
CA ASP A 238 -21.39 -4.33 -13.63
C ASP A 238 -21.21 -2.82 -13.88
N GLY A 239 -20.10 -2.22 -13.43
CA GLY A 239 -19.82 -0.79 -13.64
C GLY A 239 -18.87 -0.18 -12.63
N ILE A 240 -18.55 1.08 -12.85
CA ILE A 240 -17.78 1.92 -11.92
C ILE A 240 -18.66 3.08 -11.47
N GLU A 241 -18.72 3.30 -10.17
CA GLU A 241 -19.47 4.39 -9.57
C GLU A 241 -18.53 5.37 -8.89
N LEU A 242 -18.71 6.66 -9.19
CA LEU A 242 -18.09 7.77 -8.49
C LEU A 242 -19.11 8.30 -7.48
N VAL A 243 -18.77 8.25 -6.20
CA VAL A 243 -19.69 8.59 -5.11
C VAL A 243 -19.07 9.69 -4.26
N ALA A 244 -19.78 10.79 -4.04
CA ALA A 244 -19.34 11.89 -3.21
C ALA A 244 -19.03 11.40 -1.79
N ALA A 245 -17.84 11.74 -1.29
CA ALA A 245 -17.28 11.08 -0.10
C ALA A 245 -18.19 11.18 1.13
N ARG A 246 -18.68 12.39 1.45
CA ARG A 246 -19.45 12.63 2.67
C ARG A 246 -20.96 12.42 2.52
N SER A 247 -21.55 12.77 1.36
CA SER A 247 -23.01 12.68 1.16
C SER A 247 -23.49 11.33 0.64
N GLY A 248 -22.61 10.55 0.00
CA GLY A 248 -23.01 9.31 -0.68
C GLY A 248 -23.76 9.54 -1.99
N GLU A 249 -23.80 10.78 -2.49
CA GLU A 249 -24.42 11.10 -3.79
C GLU A 249 -23.65 10.43 -4.93
N LEU A 250 -24.37 9.76 -5.84
CA LEU A 250 -23.79 9.21 -7.06
C LEU A 250 -23.47 10.37 -8.02
N LEU A 251 -22.19 10.64 -8.22
CA LEU A 251 -21.70 11.69 -9.12
C LEU A 251 -21.71 11.24 -10.58
N ALA A 252 -21.30 9.99 -10.82
CA ALA A 252 -21.32 9.40 -12.15
C ALA A 252 -21.27 7.87 -12.09
N THR A 253 -21.70 7.26 -13.18
CA THR A 253 -21.45 5.84 -13.48
C THR A 253 -20.69 5.75 -14.80
N LEU A 254 -19.62 4.96 -14.82
CA LEU A 254 -18.92 4.59 -16.04
C LEU A 254 -19.38 3.18 -16.45
N ASP A 255 -20.03 3.07 -17.60
CA ASP A 255 -20.65 1.85 -18.10
C ASP A 255 -19.62 0.96 -18.82
N ILE A 256 -18.69 0.40 -18.04
CA ILE A 256 -17.74 -0.62 -18.50
C ILE A 256 -17.66 -1.75 -17.48
N SER A 257 -17.21 -2.94 -17.91
CA SER A 257 -16.97 -4.04 -16.98
C SER A 257 -15.61 -3.89 -16.30
N GLY A 258 -15.62 -3.71 -14.98
CA GLY A 258 -14.42 -3.73 -14.16
C GLY A 258 -14.06 -5.14 -13.69
N SER A 259 -12.82 -5.30 -13.23
CA SER A 259 -12.36 -6.51 -12.55
C SER A 259 -13.07 -6.66 -11.19
N THR A 260 -13.32 -7.90 -10.78
CA THR A 260 -13.82 -8.19 -9.42
C THR A 260 -12.69 -8.40 -8.42
N THR A 261 -11.44 -8.50 -8.86
CA THR A 261 -10.26 -8.78 -8.00
C THR A 261 -9.27 -7.63 -8.01
N SER A 262 -8.93 -7.15 -9.20
CA SER A 262 -8.01 -6.02 -9.40
C SER A 262 -8.68 -4.72 -9.01
N SER A 263 -7.99 -3.90 -8.23
CA SER A 263 -8.48 -2.58 -7.84
C SER A 263 -8.08 -1.53 -8.87
N PRO A 264 -8.89 -0.47 -9.09
CA PRO A 264 -8.51 0.64 -9.95
C PRO A 264 -7.28 1.39 -9.40
N THR A 265 -6.70 2.26 -10.22
CA THR A 265 -5.57 3.12 -9.83
C THR A 265 -5.86 4.54 -10.21
N TRP A 266 -5.77 5.45 -9.26
CA TRP A 266 -5.87 6.88 -9.51
C TRP A 266 -4.48 7.48 -9.60
N ALA A 267 -4.09 7.93 -10.79
CA ALA A 267 -2.88 8.70 -11.02
C ALA A 267 -3.30 9.93 -11.82
N PRO A 268 -3.57 11.09 -11.17
CA PRO A 268 -4.15 12.23 -11.86
C PRO A 268 -3.38 12.62 -13.13
N PRO A 269 -4.06 12.85 -14.27
CA PRO A 269 -5.52 12.99 -14.40
C PRO A 269 -6.28 11.69 -14.66
N LEU A 270 -5.60 10.54 -14.74
CA LEU A 270 -6.18 9.29 -15.24
C LEU A 270 -6.62 8.36 -14.10
N LEU A 271 -7.85 7.85 -14.24
CA LEU A 271 -8.33 6.67 -13.53
C LEU A 271 -8.09 5.45 -14.42
N LEU A 272 -7.24 4.53 -13.98
CA LEU A 272 -6.98 3.27 -14.66
C LEU A 272 -7.90 2.19 -14.09
N VAL A 273 -8.83 1.73 -14.90
CA VAL A 273 -9.80 0.69 -14.54
C VAL A 273 -9.37 -0.65 -15.14
N PRO A 274 -8.95 -1.64 -14.33
CA PRO A 274 -8.72 -2.99 -14.82
C PRO A 274 -10.03 -3.70 -15.15
N GLY A 275 -10.05 -4.43 -16.26
CA GLY A 275 -11.16 -5.27 -16.74
C GLY A 275 -10.63 -6.28 -17.76
N ASP A 276 -11.17 -6.28 -18.99
CA ASP A 276 -10.64 -7.04 -20.15
C ASP A 276 -9.35 -6.44 -20.76
N GLY A 277 -8.51 -5.86 -19.90
CA GLY A 277 -7.43 -4.95 -20.24
C GLY A 277 -7.37 -3.82 -19.20
N ILE A 278 -6.89 -2.66 -19.63
CA ILE A 278 -7.06 -1.40 -18.90
C ILE A 278 -7.86 -0.43 -19.77
N THR A 279 -8.85 0.22 -19.18
CA THR A 279 -9.49 1.43 -19.71
C THR A 279 -9.06 2.61 -18.83
N ALA A 280 -8.51 3.66 -19.43
CA ALA A 280 -8.13 4.88 -18.74
C ALA A 280 -9.14 5.99 -18.98
N PHE A 281 -9.70 6.54 -17.91
CA PHE A 281 -10.60 7.69 -17.97
C PHE A 281 -9.90 8.95 -17.49
N ASN A 282 -10.08 10.06 -18.21
CA ASN A 282 -9.65 11.37 -17.72
C ASN A 282 -10.71 11.95 -16.78
N LEU A 283 -10.48 11.88 -15.47
CA LEU A 283 -11.45 12.40 -14.50
C LEU A 283 -11.39 13.93 -14.32
N ARG A 284 -10.44 14.62 -14.94
CA ARG A 284 -10.35 16.08 -14.92
C ARG A 284 -11.17 16.75 -16.02
N GLU A 285 -11.70 15.98 -16.96
CA GLU A 285 -12.55 16.48 -18.03
C GLU A 285 -14.03 16.19 -17.77
N PRO A 286 -14.96 17.07 -18.23
CA PRO A 286 -16.39 16.81 -18.14
C PRO A 286 -16.77 15.48 -18.79
N SER A 287 -17.73 14.77 -18.21
CA SER A 287 -18.21 13.46 -18.66
C SER A 287 -17.19 12.32 -18.56
N PHE A 288 -15.99 12.57 -18.01
CA PHE A 288 -14.95 11.58 -17.77
C PHE A 288 -14.66 10.73 -19.02
N PRO A 289 -14.16 11.33 -20.12
CA PRO A 289 -13.94 10.60 -21.36
C PRO A 289 -12.87 9.52 -21.19
N ILE A 290 -12.99 8.46 -21.99
CA ILE A 290 -11.92 7.47 -22.15
C ILE A 290 -10.76 8.16 -22.86
N ALA A 291 -9.60 8.19 -22.21
CA ALA A 291 -8.36 8.70 -22.78
C ALA A 291 -7.71 7.65 -23.70
N TRP A 292 -7.69 6.38 -23.26
CA TRP A 292 -7.20 5.25 -24.05
C TRP A 292 -7.69 3.93 -23.46
N GLU A 293 -7.61 2.87 -24.27
CA GLU A 293 -7.89 1.49 -23.87
C GLU A 293 -6.81 0.55 -24.40
N ASN A 294 -6.43 -0.44 -23.60
CA ASN A 294 -5.50 -1.47 -24.04
C ASN A 294 -5.88 -2.85 -23.49
N SER A 295 -6.42 -3.70 -24.36
CA SER A 295 -6.82 -5.08 -24.07
C SER A 295 -5.66 -6.06 -23.84
N ARG A 296 -4.42 -5.64 -24.13
CA ARG A 296 -3.19 -6.41 -23.86
C ARG A 296 -2.70 -6.24 -22.42
N LEU A 297 -3.17 -5.22 -21.69
CA LEU A 297 -2.77 -4.93 -20.31
C LEU A 297 -3.69 -5.60 -19.29
N LYS A 298 -3.62 -6.93 -19.18
CA LYS A 298 -4.47 -7.69 -18.24
C LYS A 298 -3.82 -7.77 -16.86
N CYS A 299 -4.57 -7.50 -15.78
CA CYS A 299 -4.02 -7.56 -14.41
C CYS A 299 -4.24 -8.89 -13.67
N ARG A 300 -5.07 -9.80 -14.21
CA ARG A 300 -5.49 -11.04 -13.53
C ARG A 300 -5.96 -10.79 -12.09
N SER A 301 -5.16 -11.16 -11.08
CA SER A 301 -5.49 -11.03 -9.65
C SER A 301 -4.81 -9.84 -8.98
N VAL A 302 -3.91 -9.12 -9.66
CA VAL A 302 -3.21 -7.95 -9.13
C VAL A 302 -3.85 -6.67 -9.63
N SER A 303 -3.35 -5.51 -9.20
CA SER A 303 -3.83 -4.20 -9.67
C SER A 303 -2.78 -3.50 -10.57
N PRO A 304 -3.18 -2.52 -11.41
CA PRO A 304 -2.24 -1.75 -12.22
C PRO A 304 -1.29 -0.94 -11.33
N VAL A 305 -0.03 -0.78 -11.74
CA VAL A 305 0.97 0.02 -11.00
C VAL A 305 1.32 1.23 -11.86
N VAL A 306 1.45 2.41 -11.27
CA VAL A 306 1.90 3.62 -11.99
C VAL A 306 3.23 4.08 -11.42
N HIS A 307 4.25 4.13 -12.28
CA HIS A 307 5.59 4.55 -11.90
C HIS A 307 6.32 5.13 -13.11
N ASN A 308 7.01 6.26 -12.92
CA ASN A 308 7.85 6.92 -13.94
C ASN A 308 7.20 7.05 -15.34
N GLY A 309 5.94 7.49 -15.39
CA GLY A 309 5.22 7.68 -16.65
C GLY A 309 4.79 6.37 -17.34
N GLN A 310 4.81 5.25 -16.63
CA GLN A 310 4.38 3.95 -17.15
C GLN A 310 3.22 3.38 -16.35
N VAL A 311 2.35 2.63 -17.04
CA VAL A 311 1.40 1.69 -16.43
C VAL A 311 2.01 0.30 -16.52
N ILE A 312 2.23 -0.32 -15.37
CA ILE A 312 2.82 -1.64 -15.24
C ILE A 312 1.75 -2.62 -14.79
N VAL A 313 1.67 -3.79 -15.44
CA VAL A 313 0.72 -4.85 -15.11
C VAL A 313 1.43 -6.20 -14.99
N ASN A 314 0.98 -7.03 -14.06
CA ASN A 314 1.45 -8.41 -13.96
C ASN A 314 0.39 -9.42 -14.43
N GLN A 315 0.82 -10.31 -15.33
CA GLN A 315 0.01 -11.30 -16.06
C GLN A 315 0.41 -12.73 -15.67
N GLY A 316 0.73 -12.95 -14.39
CA GLY A 316 1.32 -14.20 -13.90
C GLY A 316 2.84 -14.19 -14.12
N SER A 317 3.36 -15.07 -14.96
CA SER A 317 4.80 -15.15 -15.25
C SER A 317 5.32 -14.09 -16.24
N VAL A 318 4.49 -13.09 -16.57
CA VAL A 318 4.87 -11.98 -17.45
C VAL A 318 4.52 -10.68 -16.77
N ILE A 319 5.45 -9.75 -16.75
CA ILE A 319 5.22 -8.36 -16.40
C ILE A 319 5.32 -7.52 -17.68
N ALA A 320 4.46 -6.53 -17.82
CA ALA A 320 4.41 -5.69 -19.02
C ALA A 320 4.15 -4.25 -18.62
N ALA A 321 4.61 -3.32 -19.45
CA ALA A 321 4.32 -1.92 -19.30
C ALA A 321 3.76 -1.29 -20.57
N ALA A 322 3.13 -0.14 -20.37
CA ALA A 322 2.71 0.76 -21.41
C ALA A 322 3.01 2.20 -20.99
N ASP A 323 3.10 3.10 -21.97
CA ASP A 323 3.12 4.53 -21.72
C ASP A 323 1.84 4.94 -20.99
N PHE A 324 1.98 5.74 -19.94
CA PHE A 324 0.86 6.15 -19.10
C PHE A 324 -0.13 7.06 -19.81
N THR A 325 0.34 7.87 -20.76
CA THR A 325 -0.47 8.87 -21.45
C THR A 325 -1.20 8.28 -22.64
N THR A 326 -0.57 7.37 -23.39
CA THR A 326 -1.13 6.81 -24.64
C THR A 326 -1.69 5.40 -24.47
N GLY A 327 -1.29 4.69 -23.41
CA GLY A 327 -1.61 3.27 -23.22
C GLY A 327 -0.86 2.34 -24.18
N GLU A 328 0.07 2.83 -24.99
CA GLU A 328 0.84 2.01 -25.93
C GLU A 328 1.86 1.14 -25.20
N SER A 329 1.87 -0.16 -25.49
CA SER A 329 2.79 -1.11 -24.83
C SER A 329 4.25 -0.77 -25.13
N THR A 330 5.06 -0.64 -24.09
CA THR A 330 6.48 -0.26 -24.18
C THR A 330 7.40 -1.48 -24.10
N TRP A 331 7.25 -2.31 -23.06
CA TRP A 331 8.08 -3.49 -22.85
C TRP A 331 7.29 -4.63 -22.19
N LYS A 332 7.86 -5.83 -22.25
CA LYS A 332 7.34 -7.02 -21.55
C LYS A 332 8.50 -7.95 -21.19
N THR A 333 8.45 -8.52 -20.00
CA THR A 333 9.50 -9.38 -19.45
C THR A 333 8.87 -10.65 -18.89
N ARG A 334 9.46 -11.81 -19.20
CA ARG A 334 8.98 -13.10 -18.69
C ARG A 334 9.82 -13.52 -17.48
N MET A 335 9.15 -13.65 -16.35
CA MET A 335 9.72 -14.11 -15.09
C MET A 335 9.51 -15.63 -14.98
N ARG A 336 10.53 -16.42 -15.34
CA ARG A 336 10.40 -17.89 -15.49
C ARG A 336 10.08 -18.61 -14.19
N ASP A 337 10.54 -18.07 -13.06
CA ASP A 337 10.39 -18.70 -11.74
C ASP A 337 9.07 -18.31 -11.05
N VAL A 338 8.38 -17.30 -11.57
CA VAL A 338 7.08 -16.84 -11.06
C VAL A 338 5.94 -17.72 -11.58
N LYS A 339 5.10 -18.22 -10.68
CA LYS A 339 4.02 -19.17 -10.97
C LYS A 339 2.64 -18.63 -10.62
N SER A 340 2.49 -18.02 -9.45
CA SER A 340 1.22 -17.54 -8.93
C SER A 340 1.42 -16.22 -8.18
N VAL A 341 0.78 -15.15 -8.65
CA VAL A 341 0.91 -13.80 -8.09
C VAL A 341 -0.46 -13.26 -7.74
N TRP A 342 -0.59 -12.85 -6.48
CA TRP A 342 -1.79 -12.22 -5.92
C TRP A 342 -1.45 -10.89 -5.24
N ALA A 343 -0.23 -10.78 -4.71
CA ALA A 343 0.35 -9.52 -4.27
C ALA A 343 0.52 -8.58 -5.48
N THR A 344 0.01 -7.36 -5.38
CA THR A 344 0.28 -6.35 -6.41
C THR A 344 1.78 -6.03 -6.40
N PRO A 345 2.46 -6.01 -7.56
CA PRO A 345 3.86 -5.63 -7.61
C PRO A 345 4.10 -4.22 -7.05
N ILE A 346 5.32 -3.96 -6.59
CA ILE A 346 5.72 -2.61 -6.18
C ILE A 346 6.85 -2.13 -7.06
N ALA A 347 6.69 -0.94 -7.64
CA ALA A 347 7.74 -0.28 -8.40
C ALA A 347 8.48 0.73 -7.51
N THR A 348 9.80 0.67 -7.51
CA THR A 348 10.69 1.58 -6.78
C THR A 348 11.78 2.10 -7.71
N ALA A 349 12.62 3.03 -7.24
CA ALA A 349 13.80 3.44 -8.01
C ALA A 349 14.82 2.29 -8.22
N SER A 350 14.71 1.19 -7.49
CA SER A 350 15.62 0.03 -7.57
C SER A 350 15.15 -1.09 -8.49
N GLY A 351 13.86 -1.08 -8.86
CA GLY A 351 13.21 -2.10 -9.68
C GLY A 351 11.76 -2.35 -9.28
N ILE A 352 11.16 -3.32 -9.94
CA ILE A 352 9.78 -3.77 -9.74
C ILE A 352 9.81 -5.14 -9.05
N TYR A 353 9.26 -5.20 -7.84
CA TYR A 353 9.23 -6.40 -7.02
C TYR A 353 7.93 -7.17 -7.26
N VAL A 354 8.07 -8.41 -7.71
CA VAL A 354 6.94 -9.35 -7.91
C VAL A 354 7.06 -10.46 -6.88
N VAL A 355 6.03 -10.58 -6.03
CA VAL A 355 5.98 -11.57 -4.96
C VAL A 355 5.12 -12.76 -5.40
N ASP A 356 5.77 -13.90 -5.60
CA ASP A 356 5.09 -15.17 -5.83
C ASP A 356 4.54 -15.75 -4.52
N GLN A 357 3.38 -16.41 -4.60
CA GLN A 357 2.71 -17.01 -3.45
C GLN A 357 3.57 -17.99 -2.64
N SER A 358 4.59 -18.59 -3.25
CA SER A 358 5.51 -19.50 -2.58
C SER A 358 6.55 -18.82 -1.68
N GLY A 359 6.65 -17.49 -1.73
CA GLY A 359 7.67 -16.72 -1.01
C GLY A 359 8.87 -16.30 -1.86
N THR A 360 8.87 -16.61 -3.17
CA THR A 360 9.89 -16.11 -4.09
C THR A 360 9.59 -14.68 -4.51
N ILE A 361 10.55 -13.78 -4.36
CA ILE A 361 10.50 -12.41 -4.86
C ILE A 361 11.39 -12.33 -6.09
N THR A 362 10.80 -11.92 -7.22
CA THR A 362 11.54 -11.63 -8.46
C THR A 362 11.59 -10.12 -8.66
N VAL A 363 12.77 -9.58 -8.92
CA VAL A 363 12.96 -8.16 -9.21
C VAL A 363 13.24 -7.97 -10.68
N VAL A 364 12.49 -7.07 -11.32
CA VAL A 364 12.61 -6.71 -12.73
C VAL A 364 13.01 -5.25 -12.84
N GLY A 365 13.88 -4.90 -13.78
CA GLY A 365 14.30 -3.52 -14.00
C GLY A 365 15.27 -3.41 -15.17
N GLU A 366 15.76 -2.20 -15.40
CA GLU A 366 16.81 -1.96 -16.39
C GLU A 366 18.12 -2.58 -15.90
N GLU A 367 18.75 -3.40 -16.73
CA GLU A 367 20.06 -3.97 -16.44
C GLU A 367 21.10 -2.84 -16.48
N LYS A 368 21.74 -2.56 -15.34
CA LYS A 368 22.95 -1.72 -15.35
C LYS A 368 24.07 -2.60 -15.89
N SER A 369 24.65 -2.17 -17.00
CA SER A 369 25.74 -2.83 -17.69
C SER A 369 26.85 -3.24 -16.72
N GLY A 370 27.42 -4.42 -16.93
CA GLY A 370 28.46 -5.00 -16.07
C GLY A 370 29.68 -4.10 -15.91
N ASP A 371 30.53 -4.47 -14.94
CA ASP A 371 31.74 -3.76 -14.44
C ASP A 371 32.80 -3.39 -15.52
N ASP A 372 32.55 -3.68 -16.80
CA ASP A 372 33.43 -3.40 -17.94
C ASP A 372 33.18 -2.02 -18.59
N GLY A 373 32.28 -1.20 -18.04
CA GLY A 373 32.15 0.21 -18.43
C GLY A 373 31.61 0.47 -19.85
N GLU A 374 31.08 -0.55 -20.53
CA GLU A 374 30.28 -0.36 -21.73
C GLU A 374 28.83 -0.09 -21.31
N GLU A 375 28.39 1.16 -21.39
CA GLU A 375 26.96 1.51 -21.30
C GLU A 375 26.19 0.74 -22.39
N SER A 376 25.38 -0.23 -21.97
CA SER A 376 24.40 -0.90 -22.81
C SER A 376 23.20 0.04 -22.98
N ASP A 377 23.19 0.77 -24.08
CA ASP A 377 22.11 1.68 -24.51
C ASP A 377 20.86 0.91 -25.03
N THR A 378 20.56 -0.27 -24.49
CA THR A 378 19.44 -1.10 -24.98
C THR A 378 18.10 -0.71 -24.36
N GLY A 379 18.10 -0.07 -23.17
CA GLY A 379 16.87 0.21 -22.43
C GLY A 379 16.03 -1.05 -22.13
N GLU A 380 16.66 -2.22 -22.14
CA GLU A 380 15.97 -3.50 -22.01
C GLU A 380 15.67 -3.79 -20.53
N VAL A 381 14.40 -4.08 -20.25
CA VAL A 381 13.92 -4.42 -18.92
C VAL A 381 13.96 -5.95 -18.76
N ASP A 382 14.79 -6.45 -17.84
CA ASP A 382 14.93 -7.89 -17.57
C ASP A 382 14.90 -8.20 -16.06
N VAL A 383 14.96 -9.50 -15.73
CA VAL A 383 15.03 -9.99 -14.35
C VAL A 383 16.41 -9.67 -13.77
N LEU A 384 16.44 -8.77 -12.78
CA LEU A 384 17.65 -8.40 -12.04
C LEU A 384 18.08 -9.47 -11.03
N GLY A 385 17.12 -10.30 -10.59
CA GLY A 385 17.40 -11.45 -9.75
C GLY A 385 16.19 -11.89 -8.93
N THR A 386 16.41 -12.90 -8.09
CA THR A 386 15.40 -13.48 -7.22
C THR A 386 15.91 -13.62 -5.79
N ALA A 387 14.97 -13.65 -4.84
CA ALA A 387 15.22 -13.97 -3.44
C ALA A 387 14.11 -14.89 -2.92
N GLU A 388 14.45 -15.83 -2.05
CA GLU A 388 13.50 -16.80 -1.50
C GLU A 388 13.26 -16.56 -0.01
N PHE A 389 11.99 -16.52 0.38
CA PHE A 389 11.54 -16.40 1.76
C PHE A 389 10.66 -17.59 2.14
N THR A 390 10.58 -17.89 3.43
CA THR A 390 9.81 -19.02 3.92
C THR A 390 8.35 -18.64 4.13
N GLY A 391 7.46 -19.51 3.66
CA GLY A 391 6.03 -19.44 3.93
C GLY A 391 5.22 -18.73 2.83
N PRO A 392 3.90 -18.95 2.77
CA PRO A 392 3.06 -18.36 1.74
C PRO A 392 3.02 -16.83 1.83
N MET A 393 3.12 -16.14 0.69
CA MET A 393 3.09 -14.66 0.61
C MET A 393 2.01 -14.18 -0.37
N LEU A 394 0.91 -13.64 0.14
CA LEU A 394 -0.17 -13.08 -0.69
C LEU A 394 -0.32 -11.57 -0.54
N ALA A 395 0.31 -10.99 0.49
CA ALA A 395 0.23 -9.58 0.80
C ALA A 395 1.06 -8.75 -0.20
N THR A 396 0.49 -7.64 -0.68
CA THR A 396 1.28 -6.59 -1.34
C THR A 396 2.27 -6.03 -0.32
N PRO A 397 3.56 -5.88 -0.63
CA PRO A 397 4.51 -5.29 0.31
C PRO A 397 4.19 -3.81 0.63
N ALA A 398 4.93 -3.22 1.56
CA ALA A 398 4.97 -1.78 1.76
C ALA A 398 6.40 -1.26 1.59
N VAL A 399 6.55 0.00 1.20
CA VAL A 399 7.84 0.68 1.13
C VAL A 399 7.80 1.90 2.02
N SER A 400 8.83 2.09 2.82
CA SER A 400 9.02 3.27 3.65
C SER A 400 10.49 3.37 4.06
N ASP A 401 11.07 4.56 4.01
CA ASP A 401 12.47 4.86 4.33
C ASP A 401 13.51 3.92 3.71
N GLY A 402 13.36 3.69 2.40
CA GLY A 402 14.20 2.80 1.61
C GLY A 402 14.12 1.35 2.05
N CYS A 403 13.17 1.00 2.91
CA CYS A 403 12.96 -0.37 3.38
C CYS A 403 11.75 -0.98 2.68
N ILE A 404 11.74 -2.31 2.56
CA ILE A 404 10.59 -3.07 2.09
C ILE A 404 10.04 -3.89 3.26
N PHE A 405 8.75 -3.76 3.53
CA PHE A 405 8.04 -4.58 4.51
C PHE A 405 7.22 -5.65 3.79
N LEU A 406 7.62 -6.90 3.99
CA LEU A 406 7.01 -8.09 3.43
C LEU A 406 6.20 -8.79 4.50
N ARG A 407 5.17 -9.51 4.08
CA ARG A 407 4.36 -10.33 4.97
C ARG A 407 4.15 -11.72 4.40
N SER A 408 4.59 -12.73 5.14
CA SER A 408 4.09 -14.09 4.98
C SER A 408 2.77 -14.26 5.74
N ASP A 409 2.09 -15.37 5.57
CA ASP A 409 0.82 -15.58 6.26
C ASP A 409 0.94 -15.53 7.80
N ARG A 410 2.15 -15.72 8.37
CA ARG A 410 2.42 -15.73 9.81
C ARG A 410 3.62 -14.90 10.29
N SER A 411 4.31 -14.19 9.40
CA SER A 411 5.46 -13.35 9.76
C SER A 411 5.40 -11.98 9.08
N LEU A 412 5.93 -10.97 9.76
CA LEU A 412 6.30 -9.67 9.20
C LEU A 412 7.82 -9.62 9.04
N ILE A 413 8.29 -9.19 7.88
CA ILE A 413 9.69 -9.19 7.50
C ILE A 413 10.07 -7.80 7.01
N LYS A 414 11.21 -7.26 7.44
CA LYS A 414 11.79 -6.04 6.88
C LYS A 414 13.04 -6.37 6.07
N LEU A 415 13.11 -5.83 4.87
CA LEU A 415 14.34 -5.72 4.10
C LEU A 415 14.86 -4.28 4.20
N ALA A 416 16.15 -4.12 4.44
CA ALA A 416 16.82 -2.83 4.46
C ALA A 416 18.22 -2.95 3.87
N HIS A 417 18.77 -1.86 3.33
CA HIS A 417 20.17 -1.85 2.93
C HIS A 417 21.06 -2.15 4.13
N SER A 418 22.13 -2.93 3.91
CA SER A 418 23.13 -3.18 4.95
C SER A 418 23.75 -1.84 5.36
N THR A 419 23.61 -1.46 6.63
CA THR A 419 24.31 -0.29 7.16
C THR A 419 25.79 -0.65 7.25
N ALA A 420 26.60 -0.08 6.36
CA ALA A 420 28.05 -0.11 6.49
C ALA A 420 28.47 0.76 7.68
N SER A 421 28.37 0.25 8.92
CA SER A 421 29.14 0.64 10.12
C SER A 421 28.43 0.23 11.42
N GLU A 422 28.72 -0.97 11.91
CA GLU A 422 29.08 -1.11 13.32
C GLU A 422 30.56 -1.52 13.35
N SER A 423 31.44 -0.52 13.43
CA SER A 423 32.82 -0.78 13.82
C SER A 423 32.79 -1.38 15.22
N LYS A 424 32.98 -2.70 15.28
CA LYS A 424 33.29 -3.47 16.49
C LYS A 424 34.31 -2.66 17.30
N PRO A 425 34.07 -2.31 18.58
CA PRO A 425 35.09 -1.62 19.36
C PRO A 425 36.31 -2.54 19.41
N ALA A 426 37.47 -1.98 19.06
CA ALA A 426 38.74 -2.66 19.19
C ALA A 426 38.87 -3.11 20.65
N ALA A 427 39.11 -4.42 20.83
CA ALA A 427 39.52 -4.93 22.12
C ALA A 427 40.89 -4.33 22.45
N GLU A 428 40.97 -3.54 23.51
CA GLU A 428 42.20 -3.30 24.25
C GLU A 428 42.35 -4.35 25.36
#